data_AF-A0AAP9KTS6-F1
#
_entry.id   AF-A0AAP9KTS6-F1
#
_cell.length_a   1.000
_cell.length_b   1.000
_cell.length_c   1.000
_cell.angle_alpha   90.00
_cell.angle_beta   90.00
_cell.angle_gamma   90.00
#
_symmetry.space_group_name_H-M   'P 1'
#
loop_
_entity.id
_entity.type
_entity.pdbx_description
1 polymer ?
#
loop_
_entity_poly.entity_id
_entity_poly.type
_entity_poly.pdbx_seq_one_letter_code
_entity_poly.pdbx_strand_id
1 'polypeptide(L)'
;MEKISFEQFKNKIKQGEKDFTNLILENMNLENYDLSDMNFSHSNFINANLSNVNFYSSQLVNVLLDDCNLQNANLKNANLERASLRRVNLTYADIRGAKLYAAVLENAILDNIIFDDKTENFRIHCPEQGAFVAYKKGLDNLIIKLLIPSDARRVSSTMNCCRCDKAKVLEIKNFEGTKFFDEAWSTVAENFCYKLGEWVYAGNFNEDRWYDSTGGIHFWMTEDEAKAY
;
A
#
# COMPACT_ATOMS: atom_id res chain seq x y z
N MET A 1 -11.40 -20.90 1.17
CA MET A 1 -11.66 -20.47 2.55
C MET A 1 -12.91 -21.16 3.07
N GLU A 2 -12.94 -21.54 4.34
CA GLU A 2 -14.10 -22.15 5.01
C GLU A 2 -14.87 -21.08 5.79
N LYS A 3 -16.19 -20.99 5.63
CA LYS A 3 -17.04 -20.11 6.45
C LYS A 3 -17.41 -20.79 7.76
N ILE A 4 -17.10 -20.13 8.87
CA ILE A 4 -17.47 -20.61 10.20
C ILE A 4 -18.48 -19.67 10.85
N SER A 5 -19.32 -20.22 11.71
CA SER A 5 -20.20 -19.45 12.58
C SER A 5 -19.42 -18.80 13.72
N PHE A 6 -20.01 -17.76 14.32
CA PHE A 6 -19.46 -17.12 15.51
C PHE A 6 -19.25 -18.11 16.67
N GLU A 7 -20.16 -19.07 16.87
CA GLU A 7 -20.01 -20.08 17.91
C GLU A 7 -18.85 -21.04 17.64
N GLN A 8 -18.63 -21.46 16.38
CA GLN A 8 -17.45 -22.25 16.01
C GLN A 8 -16.16 -21.45 16.26
N PHE A 9 -16.13 -20.18 15.86
CA PHE A 9 -14.99 -19.28 16.10
C PHE A 9 -14.68 -19.14 17.59
N LYS A 10 -15.71 -18.84 18.40
CA LYS A 10 -15.60 -18.71 19.85
C LYS A 10 -15.12 -20.00 20.52
N ASN A 11 -15.59 -21.16 20.06
CA ASN A 11 -15.15 -22.45 20.59
C ASN A 11 -13.69 -22.74 20.25
N LYS A 12 -13.23 -22.41 19.04
CA LYS A 12 -11.81 -22.49 18.66
C LYS A 12 -10.93 -21.62 19.57
N ILE A 13 -11.30 -20.36 19.80
CA ILE A 13 -10.57 -19.48 20.74
C ILE A 13 -10.52 -20.09 22.15
N LYS A 14 -11.65 -20.59 22.68
CA LYS A 14 -11.70 -21.22 24.01
C LYS A 14 -10.80 -22.45 24.12
N GLN A 15 -10.55 -23.15 23.02
CA GLN A 15 -9.65 -24.30 22.95
C GLN A 15 -8.18 -23.89 22.82
N GLY A 16 -7.89 -22.59 22.74
CA GLY A 16 -6.53 -22.07 22.59
C GLY A 16 -6.03 -22.07 21.15
N GLU A 17 -6.92 -22.22 20.15
CA GLU A 17 -6.57 -22.08 18.74
C GLU A 17 -5.96 -20.70 18.50
N LYS A 18 -4.88 -20.66 17.72
CA LYS A 18 -4.20 -19.42 17.31
C LYS A 18 -4.09 -19.30 15.80
N ASP A 19 -4.34 -20.38 15.06
CA ASP A 19 -4.37 -20.37 13.60
C ASP A 19 -5.81 -20.34 13.10
N PHE A 20 -6.16 -19.21 12.49
CA PHE A 20 -7.45 -18.95 11.88
C PHE A 20 -7.27 -18.62 10.39
N THR A 21 -6.16 -19.05 9.77
CA THR A 21 -5.88 -18.79 8.37
C THR A 21 -6.96 -19.37 7.45
N ASN A 22 -7.18 -18.70 6.32
CA ASN A 22 -8.11 -19.14 5.27
C ASN A 22 -9.58 -19.31 5.74
N LEU A 23 -10.03 -18.55 6.74
CA LEU A 23 -11.40 -18.58 7.21
C LEU A 23 -12.24 -17.41 6.67
N ILE A 24 -13.55 -17.63 6.54
CA ILE A 24 -14.54 -16.58 6.26
C ILE A 24 -15.27 -16.26 7.57
N LEU A 25 -15.03 -15.04 8.06
CA LEU A 25 -15.49 -14.42 9.30
C LEU A 25 -16.35 -13.16 9.02
N GLU A 26 -16.89 -13.05 7.81
CA GLU A 26 -17.71 -11.93 7.34
C GLU A 26 -18.88 -11.62 8.27
N ASN A 27 -19.17 -10.32 8.45
CA ASN A 27 -20.30 -9.81 9.25
C ASN A 27 -20.27 -10.21 10.73
N MET A 28 -19.19 -10.79 11.24
CA MET A 28 -19.10 -11.14 12.66
C MET A 28 -18.99 -9.87 13.53
N ASN A 29 -19.61 -9.91 14.70
CA ASN A 29 -19.34 -8.94 15.74
C ASN A 29 -18.24 -9.49 16.66
N LEU A 30 -17.05 -8.91 16.53
CA LEU A 30 -15.83 -9.23 17.28
C LEU A 30 -15.35 -8.01 18.08
N GLU A 31 -16.26 -7.10 18.39
CA GLU A 31 -15.98 -5.94 19.22
C GLU A 31 -15.38 -6.35 20.57
N ASN A 32 -14.32 -5.65 21.00
CA ASN A 32 -13.59 -5.89 22.24
C ASN A 32 -12.90 -7.27 22.36
N TYR A 33 -12.84 -8.08 21.28
CA TYR A 33 -12.15 -9.37 21.36
C TYR A 33 -10.64 -9.21 21.49
N ASP A 34 -10.03 -10.09 22.29
CA ASP A 34 -8.59 -10.26 22.32
C ASP A 34 -8.14 -11.29 21.28
N LEU A 35 -7.61 -10.80 20.17
CA LEU A 35 -7.12 -11.58 19.04
C LEU A 35 -5.60 -11.43 18.87
N SER A 36 -4.88 -11.09 19.95
CA SER A 36 -3.44 -10.90 19.91
C SER A 36 -2.69 -12.19 19.62
N ASP A 37 -1.56 -12.04 18.94
CA ASP A 37 -0.62 -13.12 18.64
C ASP A 37 -1.28 -14.28 17.87
N MET A 38 -2.35 -13.99 17.11
CA MET A 38 -3.08 -14.95 16.29
C MET A 38 -2.74 -14.78 14.82
N ASN A 39 -2.90 -15.85 14.04
CA ASN A 39 -2.72 -15.84 12.60
C ASN A 39 -4.06 -15.88 11.87
N PHE A 40 -4.37 -14.80 11.16
CA PHE A 40 -5.55 -14.64 10.32
C PHE A 40 -5.19 -14.46 8.84
N SER A 41 -3.96 -14.77 8.45
CA SER A 41 -3.51 -14.58 7.07
C SER A 41 -4.46 -15.28 6.08
N HIS A 42 -4.76 -14.61 4.97
CA HIS A 42 -5.70 -15.06 3.93
C HIS A 42 -7.16 -15.23 4.39
N SER A 43 -7.54 -14.66 5.54
CA SER A 43 -8.93 -14.71 6.02
C SER A 43 -9.75 -13.55 5.50
N ASN A 44 -11.06 -13.69 5.58
CA ASN A 44 -12.02 -12.70 5.14
C ASN A 44 -12.89 -12.24 6.32
N PHE A 45 -12.78 -10.97 6.68
CA PHE A 45 -13.56 -10.30 7.73
C PHE A 45 -14.57 -9.30 7.17
N ILE A 46 -14.83 -9.26 5.86
CA ILE A 46 -15.62 -8.21 5.22
C ILE A 46 -16.92 -7.90 6.02
N ASN A 47 -17.19 -6.61 6.24
CA ASN A 47 -18.29 -6.09 7.06
C ASN A 47 -18.28 -6.47 8.56
N ALA A 48 -17.19 -7.01 9.12
CA ALA A 48 -17.12 -7.32 10.55
C ALA A 48 -17.05 -6.05 11.41
N ASN A 49 -17.69 -6.11 12.59
CA ASN A 49 -17.43 -5.13 13.64
C ASN A 49 -16.22 -5.59 14.45
N LEU A 50 -15.11 -4.89 14.29
CA LEU A 50 -13.82 -5.14 14.94
C LEU A 50 -13.42 -3.93 15.82
N SER A 51 -14.39 -3.13 16.27
CA SER A 51 -14.08 -1.95 17.10
C SER A 51 -13.50 -2.39 18.45
N ASN A 52 -12.49 -1.65 18.91
CA ASN A 52 -11.73 -1.94 20.13
C ASN A 52 -11.06 -3.33 20.15
N VAL A 53 -10.94 -4.03 19.01
CA VAL A 53 -10.29 -5.35 18.95
C VAL A 53 -8.81 -5.23 19.25
N ASN A 54 -8.24 -6.24 19.91
CA ASN A 54 -6.80 -6.34 20.10
C ASN A 54 -6.19 -7.29 19.06
N PHE A 55 -5.50 -6.75 18.06
CA PHE A 55 -4.70 -7.48 17.07
C PHE A 55 -3.19 -7.30 17.32
N TYR A 56 -2.77 -7.02 18.55
CA TYR A 56 -1.36 -6.86 18.89
C TYR A 56 -0.53 -8.04 18.39
N SER A 57 0.51 -7.76 17.60
CA SER A 57 1.44 -8.73 17.03
C SER A 57 0.81 -9.84 16.17
N SER A 58 -0.44 -9.67 15.73
CA SER A 58 -1.16 -10.68 14.93
C SER A 58 -0.72 -10.67 13.47
N GLN A 59 -0.83 -11.82 12.80
CA GLN A 59 -0.55 -11.96 11.37
C GLN A 59 -1.85 -11.79 10.58
N LEU A 60 -1.90 -10.75 9.75
CA LEU A 60 -3.05 -10.33 8.94
C LEU A 60 -2.65 -10.22 7.45
N VAL A 61 -1.72 -11.07 7.01
CA VAL A 61 -1.16 -11.02 5.65
C VAL A 61 -2.21 -11.44 4.63
N ASN A 62 -2.41 -10.65 3.57
CA ASN A 62 -3.47 -10.86 2.57
C ASN A 62 -4.88 -11.01 3.17
N VAL A 63 -5.16 -10.40 4.33
CA VAL A 63 -6.51 -10.44 4.92
C VAL A 63 -7.45 -9.50 4.15
N LEU A 64 -8.73 -9.85 4.07
CA LEU A 64 -9.78 -8.96 3.56
C LEU A 64 -10.53 -8.32 4.74
N LEU A 65 -10.33 -7.02 4.93
CA LEU A 65 -10.95 -6.19 5.98
C LEU A 65 -11.82 -5.08 5.38
N ASP A 66 -12.21 -5.20 4.10
CA ASP A 66 -13.08 -4.21 3.45
C ASP A 66 -14.37 -3.99 4.27
N ASP A 67 -14.78 -2.72 4.37
CA ASP A 67 -16.00 -2.30 5.07
C ASP A 67 -16.06 -2.66 6.57
N CYS A 68 -14.93 -3.03 7.19
CA CYS A 68 -14.89 -3.30 8.62
C CYS A 68 -14.90 -2.02 9.46
N ASN A 69 -15.38 -2.13 10.70
CA ASN A 69 -15.15 -1.11 11.72
C ASN A 69 -13.97 -1.53 12.60
N LEU A 70 -12.81 -0.87 12.49
CA LEU A 70 -11.61 -1.04 13.33
C LEU A 70 -11.37 0.19 14.24
N GLN A 71 -12.42 0.96 14.55
CA GLN A 71 -12.29 2.10 15.44
C GLN A 71 -11.67 1.68 16.78
N ASN A 72 -10.66 2.43 17.25
CA ASN A 72 -9.87 2.14 18.46
C ASN A 72 -9.16 0.77 18.48
N ALA A 73 -9.02 0.08 17.35
CA ALA A 73 -8.33 -1.20 17.32
C ALA A 73 -6.85 -1.07 17.69
N ASN A 74 -6.32 -2.03 18.46
CA ASN A 74 -4.89 -2.14 18.71
C ASN A 74 -4.25 -3.05 17.65
N LEU A 75 -3.57 -2.46 16.67
CA LEU A 75 -2.86 -3.13 15.58
C LEU A 75 -1.34 -3.03 15.74
N LYS A 76 -0.85 -2.70 16.94
CA LYS A 76 0.59 -2.56 17.18
C LYS A 76 1.34 -3.83 16.81
N ASN A 77 2.45 -3.68 16.08
CA ASN A 77 3.28 -4.78 15.59
C ASN A 77 2.53 -5.81 14.70
N ALA A 78 1.30 -5.53 14.26
CA ALA A 78 0.56 -6.44 13.40
C ALA A 78 1.18 -6.44 11.99
N ASN A 79 1.11 -7.60 11.33
CA ASN A 79 1.54 -7.74 9.95
C ASN A 79 0.33 -7.62 9.01
N LEU A 80 0.14 -6.46 8.39
CA LEU A 80 -0.94 -6.14 7.45
C LEU A 80 -0.45 -6.15 5.98
N GLU A 81 0.68 -6.80 5.69
CA GLU A 81 1.20 -6.89 4.33
C GLU A 81 0.12 -7.43 3.38
N ARG A 82 -0.13 -6.69 2.29
CA ARG A 82 -1.14 -7.02 1.26
C ARG A 82 -2.58 -7.10 1.78
N ALA A 83 -2.87 -6.57 2.98
CA ALA A 83 -4.23 -6.51 3.49
C ALA A 83 -5.10 -5.58 2.62
N SER A 84 -6.35 -5.98 2.39
CA SER A 84 -7.36 -5.09 1.83
C SER A 84 -8.07 -4.35 2.97
N LEU A 85 -7.93 -3.04 3.02
CA LEU A 85 -8.48 -2.14 4.06
C LEU A 85 -9.38 -1.08 3.40
N ARG A 86 -10.10 -1.43 2.32
CA ARG A 86 -10.94 -0.46 1.62
C ARG A 86 -12.16 -0.09 2.45
N ARG A 87 -12.49 1.21 2.49
CA ARG A 87 -13.66 1.72 3.23
C ARG A 87 -13.68 1.32 4.71
N VAL A 88 -12.53 0.97 5.28
CA VAL A 88 -12.41 0.58 6.68
C VAL A 88 -12.43 1.81 7.56
N ASN A 89 -13.04 1.72 8.74
CA ASN A 89 -12.90 2.76 9.76
C ASN A 89 -11.73 2.44 10.70
N LEU A 90 -10.61 3.16 10.60
CA LEU A 90 -9.44 3.05 11.48
C LEU A 90 -9.32 4.25 12.43
N THR A 91 -10.42 4.97 12.69
CA THR A 91 -10.42 6.14 13.57
C THR A 91 -9.89 5.76 14.95
N TYR A 92 -8.86 6.48 15.44
CA TYR A 92 -8.14 6.19 16.69
C TYR A 92 -7.46 4.81 16.79
N ALA A 93 -7.32 4.06 15.70
CA ALA A 93 -6.58 2.80 15.71
C ALA A 93 -5.07 3.04 15.94
N ASP A 94 -4.42 2.08 16.61
CA ASP A 94 -2.98 2.14 16.91
C ASP A 94 -2.20 1.16 16.05
N ILE A 95 -1.49 1.67 15.05
CA ILE A 95 -0.68 0.90 14.08
C ILE A 95 0.83 1.05 14.31
N ARG A 96 1.26 1.46 15.51
CA ARG A 96 2.71 1.59 15.82
C ARG A 96 3.43 0.26 15.63
N GLY A 97 4.53 0.27 14.86
CA GLY A 97 5.27 -0.95 14.52
C GLY A 97 4.57 -1.91 13.55
N ALA A 98 3.37 -1.59 13.05
CA ALA A 98 2.70 -2.44 12.07
C ALA A 98 3.39 -2.40 10.70
N LYS A 99 3.23 -3.46 9.92
CA LYS A 99 3.75 -3.57 8.55
C LYS A 99 2.64 -3.46 7.53
N LEU A 100 2.74 -2.51 6.61
CA LEU A 100 1.67 -2.24 5.64
C LEU A 100 2.06 -2.42 4.18
N TYR A 101 3.20 -3.06 3.86
CA TYR A 101 3.64 -3.19 2.47
C TYR A 101 2.52 -3.75 1.57
N ALA A 102 2.16 -2.99 0.53
CA ALA A 102 1.08 -3.29 -0.41
C ALA A 102 -0.33 -3.44 0.21
N ALA A 103 -0.57 -2.92 1.42
CA ALA A 103 -1.91 -2.80 1.98
C ALA A 103 -2.72 -1.73 1.23
N VAL A 104 -4.00 -2.00 0.96
CA VAL A 104 -4.86 -1.08 0.18
C VAL A 104 -5.80 -0.32 1.09
N LEU A 105 -5.58 0.99 1.21
CA LEU A 105 -6.30 1.89 2.14
C LEU A 105 -7.32 2.80 1.42
N GLU A 106 -7.76 2.41 0.22
CA GLU A 106 -8.69 3.21 -0.60
C GLU A 106 -9.99 3.52 0.18
N ASN A 107 -10.31 4.81 0.32
CA ASN A 107 -11.46 5.30 1.08
C ASN A 107 -11.48 4.90 2.58
N ALA A 108 -10.34 4.50 3.17
CA ALA A 108 -10.23 4.27 4.60
C ALA A 108 -10.38 5.57 5.40
N ILE A 109 -11.03 5.51 6.56
CA ILE A 109 -11.11 6.63 7.51
C ILE A 109 -9.94 6.50 8.48
N LEU A 110 -9.02 7.47 8.45
CA LEU A 110 -7.74 7.43 9.19
C LEU A 110 -7.66 8.50 10.29
N ASP A 111 -8.79 9.10 10.66
CA ASP A 111 -8.84 10.20 11.61
C ASP A 111 -8.21 9.80 12.95
N ASN A 112 -7.22 10.57 13.40
CA ASN A 112 -6.48 10.33 14.64
C ASN A 112 -5.80 8.94 14.72
N ILE A 113 -5.48 8.33 13.58
CA ILE A 113 -4.69 7.09 13.58
C ILE A 113 -3.34 7.32 14.25
N ILE A 114 -2.93 6.39 15.11
CA ILE A 114 -1.70 6.46 15.88
C ILE A 114 -0.63 5.62 15.20
N PHE A 115 0.45 6.24 14.76
CA PHE A 115 1.60 5.60 14.13
C PHE A 115 2.90 6.23 14.62
N ASP A 116 4.02 5.55 14.42
CA ASP A 116 5.35 6.05 14.81
C ASP A 116 6.40 5.70 13.75
N ASP A 117 7.67 5.96 14.05
CA ASP A 117 8.77 5.72 13.12
C ASP A 117 9.10 4.23 12.94
N LYS A 118 8.45 3.34 13.71
CA LYS A 118 8.53 1.89 13.52
C LYS A 118 7.43 1.37 12.62
N THR A 119 6.39 2.14 12.35
CA THR A 119 5.34 1.74 11.40
C THR A 119 5.94 1.70 9.99
N GLU A 120 5.98 0.51 9.41
CA GLU A 120 6.57 0.27 8.09
C GLU A 120 5.54 0.54 6.99
N ASN A 121 5.97 1.18 5.90
CA ASN A 121 5.17 1.40 4.68
C ASN A 121 3.89 2.25 4.87
N PHE A 122 3.80 3.07 5.92
CA PHE A 122 2.67 3.99 6.11
C PHE A 122 3.00 5.44 5.68
N ARG A 123 4.21 5.93 5.97
CA ARG A 123 4.65 7.26 5.53
C ARG A 123 4.87 7.28 4.02
N ILE A 124 4.88 8.48 3.45
CA ILE A 124 5.25 8.66 2.05
C ILE A 124 6.69 8.15 1.82
N HIS A 125 6.88 7.43 0.72
CA HIS A 125 8.13 6.74 0.41
C HIS A 125 9.14 7.68 -0.27
N CYS A 126 8.67 8.59 -1.14
CA CYS A 126 9.53 9.57 -1.79
C CYS A 126 9.81 10.79 -0.89
N PRO A 127 10.93 11.51 -1.09
CA PRO A 127 11.24 12.73 -0.35
C PRO A 127 10.14 13.78 -0.49
N GLU A 128 9.64 14.32 0.61
CA GLU A 128 8.57 15.34 0.60
C GLU A 128 9.06 16.69 0.06
N GLN A 129 10.35 16.97 0.16
CA GLN A 129 10.96 18.24 -0.21
C GLN A 129 12.23 18.04 -1.04
N GLY A 130 12.59 19.08 -1.78
CA GLY A 130 13.79 19.09 -2.62
C GLY A 130 13.58 18.38 -3.96
N ALA A 131 14.54 18.56 -4.85
CA ALA A 131 14.58 17.86 -6.13
C ALA A 131 15.40 16.58 -5.97
N PHE A 132 15.00 15.51 -6.66
CA PHE A 132 15.68 14.23 -6.60
C PHE A 132 15.58 13.46 -7.92
N VAL A 133 16.44 12.46 -8.07
CA VAL A 133 16.40 11.53 -9.20
C VAL A 133 15.49 10.37 -8.88
N ALA A 134 14.70 9.96 -9.86
CA ALA A 134 13.84 8.80 -9.81
C ALA A 134 13.92 8.01 -11.11
N TYR A 135 13.31 6.82 -11.14
CA TYR A 135 13.39 5.89 -12.25
C TYR A 135 12.01 5.42 -12.65
N LYS A 136 11.81 5.17 -13.94
CA LYS A 136 10.59 4.60 -14.49
C LYS A 136 10.91 3.54 -15.53
N LYS A 137 10.21 2.41 -15.47
CA LYS A 137 10.21 1.42 -16.56
C LYS A 137 9.36 1.91 -17.74
N GLY A 138 9.97 1.89 -18.92
CA GLY A 138 9.31 2.03 -20.22
C GLY A 138 9.10 0.67 -20.88
N LEU A 139 8.41 0.67 -22.03
CA LEU A 139 8.31 -0.51 -22.90
C LEU A 139 9.70 -0.99 -23.36
N ASP A 140 9.75 -2.22 -23.84
CA ASP A 140 10.96 -2.86 -24.40
C ASP A 140 12.16 -2.91 -23.43
N ASN A 141 11.88 -3.05 -22.13
CA ASN A 141 12.89 -3.09 -21.06
C ASN A 141 13.82 -1.86 -21.11
N LEU A 142 13.22 -0.68 -21.25
CA LEU A 142 13.90 0.59 -21.10
C LEU A 142 13.71 1.15 -19.68
N ILE A 143 14.74 1.79 -19.17
CA ILE A 143 14.71 2.61 -17.96
C ILE A 143 14.83 4.08 -18.34
N ILE A 144 13.93 4.86 -17.77
CA ILE A 144 13.85 6.31 -17.92
C ILE A 144 14.29 6.91 -16.59
N LYS A 145 15.40 7.64 -16.60
CA LYS A 145 15.86 8.42 -15.45
C LYS A 145 15.16 9.77 -15.46
N LEU A 146 14.56 10.12 -14.34
CA LEU A 146 13.74 11.32 -14.18
C LEU A 146 14.35 12.24 -13.12
N LEU A 147 14.29 13.54 -13.35
CA LEU A 147 14.39 14.55 -12.30
C LEU A 147 12.98 14.88 -11.83
N ILE A 148 12.67 14.60 -10.57
CA ILE A 148 11.45 15.11 -9.93
C ILE A 148 11.83 16.45 -9.29
N PRO A 149 11.32 17.59 -9.78
CA PRO A 149 11.71 18.90 -9.27
C PRO A 149 11.14 19.15 -7.86
N SER A 150 11.68 20.15 -7.16
CA SER A 150 11.26 20.50 -5.79
C SER A 150 9.82 21.00 -5.71
N ASP A 151 9.26 21.49 -6.82
CA ASP A 151 7.90 22.03 -6.94
C ASP A 151 6.92 21.05 -7.60
N ALA A 152 7.29 19.78 -7.77
CA ALA A 152 6.35 18.72 -8.17
C ALA A 152 5.48 18.29 -6.99
N ARG A 153 4.20 18.08 -7.26
CA ARG A 153 3.33 17.34 -6.35
C ARG A 153 3.68 15.86 -6.46
N ARG A 154 3.69 15.17 -5.33
CA ARG A 154 4.11 13.77 -5.24
C ARG A 154 3.47 13.04 -4.09
N VAL A 155 3.17 11.76 -4.31
CA VAL A 155 2.54 10.86 -3.35
C VAL A 155 3.07 9.44 -3.53
N SER A 156 2.90 8.60 -2.51
CA SER A 156 3.03 7.15 -2.61
C SER A 156 2.00 6.52 -1.68
N SER A 157 1.49 5.33 -2.00
CA SER A 157 0.64 4.60 -1.07
C SER A 157 1.53 3.83 -0.07
N THR A 158 1.34 2.53 0.04
CA THR A 158 2.07 1.61 0.92
C THR A 158 3.11 0.75 0.18
N MET A 159 3.16 0.83 -1.15
CA MET A 159 4.24 0.24 -1.96
C MET A 159 5.38 1.25 -2.17
N ASN A 160 6.50 0.77 -2.73
CA ASN A 160 7.63 1.64 -3.10
C ASN A 160 7.34 2.49 -4.35
N CYS A 161 6.28 2.15 -5.11
CA CYS A 161 5.84 2.94 -6.24
C CYS A 161 5.34 4.31 -5.77
N CYS A 162 5.85 5.36 -6.38
CA CYS A 162 5.46 6.74 -6.15
C CYS A 162 4.83 7.33 -7.40
N ARG A 163 4.07 8.41 -7.25
CA ARG A 163 3.45 9.17 -8.33
C ARG A 163 3.79 10.65 -8.19
N CYS A 164 4.06 11.33 -9.30
CA CYS A 164 4.18 12.79 -9.34
C CYS A 164 3.42 13.39 -10.52
N ASP A 165 3.21 14.71 -10.47
CA ASP A 165 2.53 15.45 -11.53
C ASP A 165 3.46 15.96 -12.62
N LYS A 166 4.77 16.08 -12.36
CA LYS A 166 5.75 16.48 -13.37
C LYS A 166 7.15 15.93 -13.10
N ALA A 167 7.89 15.71 -14.18
CA ALA A 167 9.28 15.27 -14.15
C ALA A 167 10.02 15.73 -15.42
N LYS A 168 11.35 15.83 -15.36
CA LYS A 168 12.21 16.01 -16.54
C LYS A 168 12.92 14.72 -16.89
N VAL A 169 12.94 14.35 -18.16
CA VAL A 169 13.67 13.17 -18.64
C VAL A 169 15.15 13.48 -18.74
N LEU A 170 15.98 12.74 -18.01
CA LEU A 170 17.43 12.94 -17.96
C LEU A 170 18.22 11.95 -18.81
N GLU A 171 17.73 10.72 -18.92
CA GLU A 171 18.42 9.62 -19.61
C GLU A 171 17.41 8.52 -19.92
N ILE A 172 17.61 7.82 -21.04
CA ILE A 172 16.86 6.62 -21.41
C ILE A 172 17.86 5.56 -21.86
N LYS A 173 17.77 4.36 -21.28
CA LYS A 173 18.69 3.24 -21.57
C LYS A 173 18.01 1.89 -21.48
N ASN A 174 18.60 0.85 -22.05
CA ASN A 174 18.18 -0.53 -21.79
C ASN A 174 18.54 -0.98 -20.36
N PHE A 175 17.97 -2.09 -19.90
CA PHE A 175 18.20 -2.62 -18.54
C PHE A 175 19.67 -2.92 -18.23
N GLU A 176 20.46 -3.31 -19.22
CA GLU A 176 21.91 -3.55 -19.06
C GLU A 176 22.72 -2.25 -18.98
N GLY A 177 22.13 -1.11 -19.35
CA GLY A 177 22.81 0.19 -19.41
C GLY A 177 23.88 0.30 -20.48
N THR A 178 23.81 -0.53 -21.53
CA THR A 178 24.78 -0.59 -22.63
C THR A 178 24.35 0.19 -23.87
N LYS A 179 23.07 0.53 -23.99
CA LYS A 179 22.48 1.28 -25.10
C LYS A 179 21.62 2.42 -24.57
N PHE A 180 21.69 3.56 -25.24
CA PHE A 180 20.95 4.79 -24.91
C PHE A 180 20.02 5.16 -26.05
N PHE A 181 18.92 5.83 -25.71
CA PHE A 181 17.84 6.15 -26.63
C PHE A 181 17.36 7.59 -26.40
N ASP A 182 16.78 8.19 -27.43
CA ASP A 182 16.17 9.53 -27.32
C ASP A 182 14.71 9.46 -26.86
N GLU A 183 14.06 8.30 -26.99
CA GLU A 183 12.65 8.10 -26.70
C GLU A 183 12.37 6.77 -26.00
N ALA A 184 11.36 6.74 -25.13
CA ALA A 184 10.81 5.52 -24.52
C ALA A 184 9.30 5.65 -24.32
N TRP A 185 8.58 4.57 -24.55
CA TRP A 185 7.12 4.56 -24.45
C TRP A 185 6.65 4.07 -23.08
N SER A 186 5.51 4.60 -22.61
CA SER A 186 4.89 4.19 -21.35
C SER A 186 4.39 2.75 -21.41
N THR A 187 4.56 2.00 -20.32
CA THR A 187 4.06 0.63 -20.17
C THR A 187 2.54 0.56 -19.94
N VAL A 188 1.93 1.68 -19.53
CA VAL A 188 0.53 1.71 -19.07
C VAL A 188 -0.32 2.75 -19.78
N ALA A 189 0.26 3.90 -20.16
CA ALA A 189 -0.48 4.96 -20.81
C ALA A 189 -0.36 4.82 -22.32
N GLU A 190 -1.48 4.55 -22.98
CA GLU A 190 -1.52 4.44 -24.43
C GLU A 190 -0.97 5.72 -25.09
N ASN A 191 -0.08 5.54 -26.07
CA ASN A 191 0.49 6.61 -26.87
C ASN A 191 1.26 7.68 -26.08
N PHE A 192 1.75 7.38 -24.88
CA PHE A 192 2.60 8.30 -24.12
C PHE A 192 4.09 8.01 -24.34
N CYS A 193 4.82 8.98 -24.89
CA CYS A 193 6.26 8.91 -25.16
C CYS A 193 7.05 9.87 -24.27
N TYR A 194 8.10 9.36 -23.62
CA TYR A 194 9.10 10.12 -22.87
C TYR A 194 10.26 10.44 -23.81
N LYS A 195 10.64 11.71 -23.90
CA LYS A 195 11.73 12.17 -24.78
C LYS A 195 12.86 12.78 -23.98
N LEU A 196 14.10 12.46 -24.35
CA LEU A 196 15.29 12.92 -23.67
C LEU A 196 15.34 14.46 -23.57
N GLY A 197 15.54 14.97 -22.37
CA GLY A 197 15.64 16.42 -22.09
C GLY A 197 14.29 17.15 -21.94
N GLU A 198 13.18 16.52 -22.31
CA GLU A 198 11.85 17.14 -22.23
C GLU A 198 11.24 17.07 -20.82
N TRP A 199 10.32 18.00 -20.56
CA TRP A 199 9.46 17.98 -19.38
C TRP A 199 8.20 17.18 -19.67
N VAL A 200 7.83 16.34 -18.72
CA VAL A 200 6.62 15.51 -18.75
C VAL A 200 5.68 15.99 -17.66
N TYR A 201 4.39 16.09 -18.00
CA TYR A 201 3.33 16.52 -17.10
C TYR A 201 2.18 15.52 -17.11
N ALA A 202 1.69 15.14 -15.94
CA ALA A 202 0.49 14.32 -15.76
C ALA A 202 -0.69 15.20 -15.33
N GLY A 203 -1.51 15.61 -16.30
CA GLY A 203 -2.73 16.40 -16.06
C GLY A 203 -3.80 15.66 -15.25
N ASN A 204 -3.71 14.33 -15.15
CA ASN A 204 -4.61 13.47 -14.38
C ASN A 204 -4.05 13.08 -13.00
N PHE A 205 -3.03 13.78 -12.49
CA PHE A 205 -2.44 13.48 -11.18
C PHE A 205 -3.48 13.51 -10.07
N ASN A 206 -3.56 12.42 -9.30
CA ASN A 206 -4.43 12.29 -8.15
C ASN A 206 -3.63 12.46 -6.84
N GLU A 207 -4.01 13.47 -6.05
CA GLU A 207 -3.39 13.79 -4.76
C GLU A 207 -3.78 12.82 -3.64
N ASP A 208 -4.86 12.04 -3.82
CA ASP A 208 -5.16 10.96 -2.90
C ASP A 208 -4.12 9.85 -3.06
N ARG A 209 -3.26 9.73 -2.05
CA ARG A 209 -2.19 8.74 -2.01
C ARG A 209 -2.71 7.31 -1.86
N TRP A 210 -3.92 7.12 -1.34
CA TRP A 210 -4.48 5.79 -1.06
C TRP A 210 -5.13 5.14 -2.29
N TYR A 211 -5.42 5.95 -3.30
CA TYR A 211 -5.81 5.47 -4.62
C TYR A 211 -4.54 5.10 -5.42
N ASP A 212 -4.04 3.88 -5.23
CA ASP A 212 -2.69 3.53 -5.70
C ASP A 212 -2.58 3.40 -7.24
N SER A 213 -3.62 2.81 -7.87
CA SER A 213 -3.69 2.63 -9.33
C SER A 213 -4.46 3.77 -10.01
N THR A 214 -3.86 4.95 -10.05
CA THR A 214 -4.49 6.18 -10.58
C THR A 214 -3.50 7.06 -11.34
N GLY A 215 -3.97 8.22 -11.81
CA GLY A 215 -3.16 9.12 -12.62
C GLY A 215 -1.93 9.71 -11.92
N GLY A 216 -0.94 10.04 -12.73
CA GLY A 216 0.39 10.48 -12.32
C GLY A 216 1.51 9.76 -13.06
N ILE A 217 2.69 10.39 -13.09
CA ILE A 217 3.92 9.75 -13.57
C ILE A 217 4.37 8.80 -12.46
N HIS A 218 4.23 7.50 -12.70
CA HIS A 218 4.68 6.48 -11.75
C HIS A 218 6.19 6.31 -11.83
N PHE A 219 6.86 6.37 -10.68
CA PHE A 219 8.30 6.27 -10.56
C PHE A 219 8.71 5.48 -9.31
N TRP A 220 9.97 5.06 -9.28
CA TRP A 220 10.64 4.39 -8.17
C TRP A 220 11.90 5.14 -7.77
N MET A 221 12.33 4.96 -6.52
CA MET A 221 13.49 5.67 -5.97
C MET A 221 14.80 5.10 -6.48
N THR A 222 14.82 3.82 -6.83
CA THR A 222 15.99 3.15 -7.39
C THR A 222 15.71 2.54 -8.76
N GLU A 223 16.78 2.34 -9.52
CA GLU A 223 16.72 1.68 -10.82
C GLU A 223 16.29 0.21 -10.69
N ASP A 224 16.74 -0.48 -9.64
CA ASP A 224 16.41 -1.90 -9.41
C ASP A 224 14.92 -2.09 -9.09
N GLU A 225 14.33 -1.20 -8.28
CA GLU A 225 12.89 -1.20 -8.03
C GLU A 225 12.08 -0.99 -9.32
N ALA A 226 12.51 -0.05 -10.17
CA ALA A 226 11.86 0.19 -11.45
C ALA A 226 11.97 -1.02 -12.40
N LYS A 227 13.09 -1.73 -12.39
CA LYS A 227 13.30 -2.94 -13.21
C LYS A 227 12.45 -4.12 -12.74
N ALA A 228 12.29 -4.26 -11.42
CA ALA A 228 11.57 -5.36 -10.78
C ALA A 228 10.05 -5.29 -10.95
N TYR A 229 9.51 -4.11 -11.24
CA TYR A 229 8.11 -3.89 -11.59
C TYR A 229 7.81 -4.34 -13.02
#